data_AF-I4B933-F1
#
_entry.id   AF-I4B933-F1
#
_cell.length_a   1.000
_cell.length_b   1.000
_cell.length_c   1.000
_cell.angle_alpha   90.00
_cell.angle_beta   90.00
_cell.angle_gamma   90.00
#
_symmetry.space_group_name_H-M   'P 1'
#
loop_
_entity.id
_entity.type
_entity.pdbx_description
1 polymer ?
#
loop_
_entity_poly.entity_id
_entity_poly.type
_entity_poly.pdbx_seq_one_letter_code
_entity_poly.pdbx_strand_id
1 'polypeptide(L)'
;MLNLGFIETVRVQNVRLISLNTTSVTLKWDVVPPGKSTVELSTNAIFSSIGFSSGQLSETTYTFTGLAVNTTYFYRVRLQSEAGQYSEYAPNPVGSFTVPIDMNPSLPRRSCLELHQLFPAYSSGTYNLDTDGAGPNAPFQAYCDMTFTDGDTAGGWTLIAAYNDNQGIFLHTDTMATVVSPGPNQKAFMAYSRMEPLSKGGQQIAFRQSGSTTHYLISRRGTPQVALLSYAGVGSAVNIFPGMNVASKVDLAWIRGSGVATSQVTATCVPGGEPYPEVVFQTCGNGSGFHFTPHTGIANWNNSVASGINFEVLLR
;
A
#
# COMPACT_ATOMS: atom_id res chain seq x y z
N MET A 1 -64.02 26.94 -12.75
CA MET A 1 -63.24 25.68 -12.65
C MET A 1 -61.91 26.02 -11.99
N LEU A 2 -61.60 25.40 -10.84
CA LEU A 2 -60.25 25.47 -10.27
C LEU A 2 -59.34 24.57 -11.12
N ASN A 3 -58.37 25.16 -11.82
CA ASN A 3 -57.32 24.38 -12.44
C ASN A 3 -56.37 23.91 -11.34
N LEU A 4 -56.65 22.74 -10.76
CA LEU A 4 -55.71 22.01 -9.92
C LEU A 4 -54.60 21.47 -10.83
N GLY A 5 -53.69 22.37 -11.23
CA GLY A 5 -52.47 21.99 -11.89
C GLY A 5 -51.71 21.05 -10.97
N PHE A 6 -51.62 19.78 -11.36
CA PHE A 6 -50.65 18.87 -10.78
C PHE A 6 -49.28 19.51 -10.96
N ILE A 7 -48.68 19.98 -9.87
CA ILE A 7 -47.27 20.33 -9.86
C ILE A 7 -46.55 19.00 -10.01
N GLU A 8 -46.09 18.72 -11.23
CA GLU A 8 -45.40 17.47 -11.53
C GLU A 8 -44.08 17.43 -10.75
N THR A 9 -44.01 16.57 -9.73
CA THR A 9 -42.88 16.52 -8.81
C THR A 9 -41.59 16.19 -9.57
N VAL A 10 -40.70 17.18 -9.63
CA VAL A 10 -39.38 17.12 -10.27
C VAL A 10 -38.55 16.02 -9.60
N ARG A 11 -38.23 14.96 -10.34
CA ARG A 11 -37.59 13.76 -9.80
C ARG A 11 -36.68 13.06 -10.80
N VAL A 12 -35.74 12.31 -10.26
CA VAL A 12 -34.96 11.30 -10.98
C VAL A 12 -35.40 9.92 -10.51
N GLN A 13 -35.53 8.97 -11.43
CA GLN A 13 -35.95 7.60 -11.15
C GLN A 13 -35.15 6.59 -11.99
N ASN A 14 -35.23 5.30 -11.64
CA ASN A 14 -34.58 4.19 -12.35
C ASN A 14 -33.06 4.36 -12.58
N VAL A 15 -32.36 5.04 -11.65
CA VAL A 15 -30.90 5.20 -11.70
C VAL A 15 -30.25 3.82 -11.60
N ARG A 16 -29.48 3.44 -12.62
CA ARG A 16 -28.88 2.12 -12.76
C ARG A 16 -27.56 2.19 -13.52
N LEU A 17 -26.69 1.22 -13.27
CA LEU A 17 -25.52 0.98 -14.11
C LEU A 17 -25.97 0.23 -15.37
N ILE A 18 -25.43 0.61 -16.53
CA ILE A 18 -25.63 -0.10 -17.80
C ILE A 18 -24.35 -0.72 -18.35
N SER A 19 -23.18 -0.30 -17.87
CA SER A 19 -21.90 -0.98 -18.08
C SER A 19 -20.95 -0.70 -16.91
N LEU A 20 -20.14 -1.68 -16.53
CA LEU A 20 -19.09 -1.54 -15.52
C LEU A 20 -17.84 -2.32 -15.97
N ASN A 21 -16.75 -1.60 -16.18
CA ASN A 21 -15.45 -2.12 -16.58
C ASN A 21 -14.41 -1.77 -15.51
N THR A 22 -13.17 -2.20 -15.70
CA THR A 22 -12.05 -2.05 -14.74
C THR A 22 -11.58 -0.62 -14.53
N THR A 23 -11.96 0.33 -15.39
CA THR A 23 -11.60 1.76 -15.26
C THR A 23 -12.75 2.74 -15.54
N SER A 24 -13.97 2.22 -15.80
CA SER A 24 -15.10 3.04 -16.23
C SER A 24 -16.46 2.47 -15.85
N VAL A 25 -17.42 3.33 -15.54
CA VAL A 25 -18.83 2.97 -15.36
C VAL A 25 -19.72 3.84 -16.24
N THR A 26 -20.79 3.28 -16.79
CA THR A 26 -21.86 4.07 -17.43
C THR A 26 -23.12 3.95 -16.60
N LEU A 27 -23.64 5.09 -16.13
CA LEU A 27 -24.95 5.17 -15.48
C LEU A 27 -26.00 5.65 -16.46
N LYS A 28 -27.23 5.16 -16.28
CA LYS A 28 -28.43 5.65 -16.94
C LYS A 28 -29.52 5.89 -15.91
N TRP A 29 -30.31 6.92 -16.12
CA TRP A 29 -31.45 7.27 -15.29
C TRP A 29 -32.59 7.79 -16.17
N ASP A 30 -33.76 7.97 -15.56
CA ASP A 30 -34.92 8.55 -16.21
C ASP A 30 -35.33 9.83 -15.41
N VAL A 31 -35.80 10.87 -16.10
CA VAL A 31 -36.10 12.20 -15.53
C VAL A 31 -37.56 12.57 -15.77
N VAL A 32 -38.19 13.23 -14.79
CA VAL A 32 -39.54 13.78 -14.94
C VAL A 32 -39.64 15.11 -14.16
N PRO A 33 -40.02 16.24 -14.79
CA PRO A 33 -40.13 16.46 -16.24
C PRO A 33 -38.73 16.44 -16.93
N PRO A 34 -38.63 16.66 -18.25
CA PRO A 34 -37.35 16.94 -18.89
C PRO A 34 -36.60 18.12 -18.27
N GLY A 35 -35.27 18.10 -18.36
CA GLY A 35 -34.39 19.09 -17.77
C GLY A 35 -32.93 18.63 -17.82
N LYS A 36 -32.06 19.30 -17.06
CA LYS A 36 -30.63 18.97 -17.01
C LYS A 36 -30.28 18.16 -15.77
N SER A 37 -29.57 17.07 -15.92
CA SER A 37 -29.11 16.24 -14.81
C SER A 37 -27.65 16.49 -14.45
N THR A 38 -27.32 16.28 -13.18
CA THR A 38 -25.93 16.15 -12.70
C THR A 38 -25.81 14.83 -11.96
N VAL A 39 -24.87 14.00 -12.41
CA VAL A 39 -24.47 12.77 -11.73
C VAL A 39 -23.10 12.95 -11.10
N GLU A 40 -22.93 12.42 -9.89
CA GLU A 40 -21.73 12.55 -9.07
C GLU A 40 -21.32 11.18 -8.53
N LEU A 41 -20.00 10.93 -8.47
CA LEU A 41 -19.40 9.81 -7.78
C LEU A 41 -18.56 10.28 -6.60
N SER A 42 -18.60 9.53 -5.51
CA SER A 42 -17.71 9.71 -4.36
C SER A 42 -17.28 8.35 -3.80
N THR A 43 -16.10 8.27 -3.19
CA THR A 43 -15.71 7.13 -2.35
C THR A 43 -16.34 7.21 -0.95
N ASN A 44 -17.06 8.29 -0.64
CA ASN A 44 -17.77 8.50 0.61
C ASN A 44 -19.29 8.53 0.38
N ALA A 45 -20.02 7.67 1.09
CA ALA A 45 -21.48 7.53 1.00
C ALA A 45 -22.28 8.82 1.31
N ILE A 46 -21.72 9.75 2.10
CA ILE A 46 -22.36 11.04 2.41
C ILE A 46 -21.89 12.19 1.51
N PHE A 47 -21.00 11.93 0.53
CA PHE A 47 -20.52 12.91 -0.45
C PHE A 47 -19.92 14.20 0.17
N SER A 48 -19.24 14.06 1.33
CA SER A 48 -18.50 15.17 1.96
C SER A 48 -17.34 15.67 1.09
N SER A 49 -16.83 14.82 0.20
CA SER A 49 -16.04 15.17 -0.97
C SER A 49 -16.69 14.54 -2.22
N ILE A 50 -16.61 15.24 -3.35
CA ILE A 50 -17.04 14.74 -4.66
C ILE A 50 -15.77 14.33 -5.42
N GLY A 51 -15.66 13.07 -5.82
CA GLY A 51 -14.51 12.57 -6.57
C GLY A 51 -14.66 12.84 -8.07
N PHE A 52 -15.87 12.65 -8.60
CA PHE A 52 -16.20 12.92 -10.00
C PHE A 52 -17.58 13.56 -10.11
N SER A 53 -17.76 14.48 -11.06
CA SER A 53 -19.06 15.07 -11.41
C SER A 53 -19.15 15.21 -12.93
N SER A 54 -20.33 14.97 -13.49
CA SER A 54 -20.61 15.21 -14.91
C SER A 54 -20.77 16.69 -15.28
N GLY A 55 -20.89 17.57 -14.31
CA GLY A 55 -21.52 18.88 -14.54
C GLY A 55 -23.00 18.74 -14.90
N GLN A 56 -23.58 19.74 -15.57
CA GLN A 56 -24.95 19.66 -16.09
C GLN A 56 -25.00 19.04 -17.50
N LEU A 57 -25.79 17.98 -17.66
CA LEU A 57 -26.03 17.27 -18.91
C LEU A 57 -27.50 17.41 -19.32
N SER A 58 -27.78 17.49 -20.62
CA SER A 58 -29.15 17.26 -21.15
C SER A 58 -29.46 15.77 -21.33
N GLU A 59 -28.42 14.93 -21.45
CA GLU A 59 -28.54 13.48 -21.58
C GLU A 59 -28.84 12.80 -20.25
N THR A 60 -29.59 11.70 -20.27
CA THR A 60 -29.89 10.88 -19.07
C THR A 60 -28.98 9.66 -18.92
N THR A 61 -27.80 9.72 -19.55
CA THR A 61 -26.75 8.70 -19.45
C THR A 61 -25.38 9.38 -19.41
N TYR A 62 -24.44 8.81 -18.65
CA TYR A 62 -23.08 9.35 -18.57
C TYR A 62 -22.06 8.26 -18.22
N THR A 63 -20.89 8.32 -18.86
CA THR A 63 -19.77 7.42 -18.61
C THR A 63 -18.68 8.14 -17.83
N PHE A 64 -18.39 7.68 -16.62
CA PHE A 64 -17.17 8.06 -15.90
C PHE A 64 -16.01 7.16 -16.32
N THR A 65 -14.83 7.73 -16.45
CA THR A 65 -13.57 7.05 -16.77
C THR A 65 -12.49 7.43 -15.74
N GLY A 66 -11.38 6.70 -15.71
CA GLY A 66 -10.31 6.92 -14.73
C GLY A 66 -10.66 6.46 -13.31
N LEU A 67 -11.59 5.52 -13.18
CA LEU A 67 -11.93 4.92 -11.89
C LEU A 67 -10.83 3.94 -11.43
N ALA A 68 -10.57 3.90 -10.14
CA ALA A 68 -9.63 2.94 -9.56
C ALA A 68 -10.27 1.56 -9.39
N VAL A 69 -9.54 0.50 -9.78
CA VAL A 69 -9.90 -0.90 -9.49
C VAL A 69 -10.07 -1.16 -7.99
N ASN A 70 -10.89 -2.16 -7.64
CA ASN A 70 -11.19 -2.57 -6.26
C ASN A 70 -11.70 -1.43 -5.36
N THR A 71 -12.18 -0.34 -5.95
CA THR A 71 -12.64 0.84 -5.22
C THR A 71 -14.16 0.92 -5.32
N THR A 72 -14.81 1.05 -4.16
CA THR A 72 -16.26 1.25 -4.08
C THR A 72 -16.58 2.72 -4.27
N TYR A 73 -17.40 3.03 -5.26
CA TYR A 73 -17.94 4.35 -5.50
C TYR A 73 -19.44 4.36 -5.21
N PHE A 74 -19.86 5.38 -4.47
CA PHE A 74 -21.25 5.75 -4.29
C PHE A 74 -21.65 6.71 -5.40
N TYR A 75 -22.88 6.60 -5.92
CA TYR A 75 -23.39 7.44 -6.98
C TYR A 75 -24.71 8.11 -6.61
N ARG A 76 -24.85 9.38 -6.98
CA ARG A 76 -26.11 10.12 -6.87
C ARG A 76 -26.35 10.97 -8.11
N VAL A 77 -27.61 11.16 -8.45
CA VAL A 77 -28.09 11.96 -9.57
C VAL A 77 -29.13 12.94 -9.07
N ARG A 78 -29.07 14.20 -9.50
CA ARG A 78 -30.17 15.17 -9.38
C ARG A 78 -30.54 15.74 -10.74
N LEU A 79 -31.78 16.20 -10.84
CA LEU A 79 -32.33 16.92 -11.98
C LEU A 79 -32.51 18.39 -11.62
N GLN A 80 -32.28 19.29 -12.58
CA GLN A 80 -32.82 20.65 -12.61
C GLN A 80 -33.82 20.73 -13.77
N SER A 81 -35.09 21.04 -13.50
CA SER A 81 -36.09 21.27 -14.55
C SER A 81 -35.82 22.58 -15.30
N GLU A 82 -36.47 22.78 -16.45
CA GLU A 82 -36.38 24.04 -17.22
C GLU A 82 -36.86 25.26 -16.40
N ALA A 83 -37.79 25.06 -15.46
CA ALA A 83 -38.24 26.07 -14.50
C ALA A 83 -37.22 26.35 -13.37
N GLY A 84 -36.02 25.76 -13.42
CA GLY A 84 -34.93 25.95 -12.47
C GLY A 84 -35.06 25.17 -11.16
N GLN A 85 -36.15 24.42 -10.96
CA GLN A 85 -36.40 23.63 -9.76
C GLN A 85 -35.51 22.38 -9.74
N TYR A 86 -34.97 22.03 -8.57
CA TYR A 86 -34.16 20.83 -8.38
C TYR A 86 -34.98 19.68 -7.81
N SER A 87 -34.67 18.45 -8.23
CA SER A 87 -35.11 17.24 -7.55
C SER A 87 -34.28 16.99 -6.28
N GLU A 88 -34.83 16.16 -5.40
CA GLU A 88 -34.01 15.37 -4.46
C GLU A 88 -32.99 14.49 -5.22
N TYR A 89 -31.93 14.09 -4.53
CA TYR A 89 -30.95 13.15 -5.09
C TYR A 89 -31.51 11.72 -5.14
N ALA A 90 -31.26 11.03 -6.25
CA ALA A 90 -31.60 9.63 -6.46
C ALA A 90 -30.35 8.79 -6.81
N PRO A 91 -30.34 7.48 -6.48
CA PRO A 91 -31.33 6.80 -5.65
C PRO A 91 -31.23 7.23 -4.17
N ASN A 92 -32.30 7.00 -3.41
CA ASN A 92 -32.33 7.15 -1.96
C ASN A 92 -32.95 5.87 -1.37
N PRO A 93 -32.21 5.04 -0.59
CA PRO A 93 -30.81 5.24 -0.17
C PRO A 93 -29.83 5.25 -1.34
N VAL A 94 -28.66 5.84 -1.11
CA VAL A 94 -27.67 6.06 -2.17
C VAL A 94 -27.08 4.75 -2.70
N GLY A 95 -26.90 4.68 -4.01
CA GLY A 95 -26.42 3.49 -4.68
C GLY A 95 -24.89 3.41 -4.65
N SER A 96 -24.35 2.20 -4.76
CA SER A 96 -22.91 1.98 -4.90
C SER A 96 -22.60 0.86 -5.89
N PHE A 97 -21.34 0.83 -6.32
CA PHE A 97 -20.74 -0.27 -7.07
C PHE A 97 -19.25 -0.34 -6.72
N THR A 98 -18.64 -1.51 -6.90
CA THR A 98 -17.20 -1.71 -6.75
C THR A 98 -16.61 -1.99 -8.13
N VAL A 99 -15.57 -1.24 -8.51
CA VAL A 99 -14.90 -1.42 -9.81
C VAL A 99 -14.19 -2.78 -9.83
N PRO A 100 -14.48 -3.65 -10.82
CA PRO A 100 -13.86 -4.97 -10.89
C PRO A 100 -12.35 -4.85 -11.14
N ILE A 101 -11.60 -5.84 -10.66
CA ILE A 101 -10.16 -5.96 -10.93
C ILE A 101 -9.98 -6.67 -12.26
N ASP A 102 -9.04 -6.19 -13.09
CA ASP A 102 -8.62 -6.92 -14.29
C ASP A 102 -7.79 -8.14 -13.88
N MET A 103 -8.24 -9.35 -14.21
CA MET A 103 -7.55 -10.60 -13.86
C MET A 103 -6.45 -10.99 -14.86
N ASN A 104 -6.10 -10.13 -15.83
CA ASN A 104 -5.00 -10.39 -16.76
C ASN A 104 -3.64 -10.45 -16.02
N PRO A 105 -2.94 -11.60 -16.04
CA PRO A 105 -1.70 -11.80 -15.29
C PRO A 105 -0.52 -10.92 -15.74
N SER A 106 -0.55 -10.34 -16.95
CA SER A 106 0.55 -9.49 -17.45
C SER A 106 0.48 -8.03 -16.96
N LEU A 107 -0.63 -7.63 -16.33
CA LEU A 107 -0.81 -6.27 -15.81
C LEU A 107 -0.06 -6.07 -14.47
N PRO A 108 0.57 -4.90 -14.26
CA PRO A 108 1.15 -4.53 -12.97
C PRO A 108 0.14 -4.56 -11.82
N ARG A 109 0.61 -4.82 -10.59
CA ARG A 109 -0.19 -4.86 -9.35
C ARG A 109 0.34 -3.89 -8.31
N ARG A 110 -0.50 -3.40 -7.39
CA ARG A 110 -0.10 -2.37 -6.42
C ARG A 110 0.95 -2.84 -5.44
N SER A 111 0.94 -4.12 -5.10
CA SER A 111 1.93 -4.75 -4.23
C SER A 111 2.02 -6.25 -4.50
N CYS A 112 3.08 -6.86 -3.97
CA CYS A 112 3.19 -8.31 -3.93
C CYS A 112 2.02 -8.95 -3.16
N LEU A 113 1.45 -8.27 -2.14
CA LEU A 113 0.30 -8.76 -1.39
C LEU A 113 -0.97 -8.83 -2.24
N GLU A 114 -1.28 -7.79 -3.03
CA GLU A 114 -2.41 -7.84 -3.98
C GLU A 114 -2.18 -8.95 -5.02
N LEU A 115 -0.97 -9.05 -5.58
CA LEU A 115 -0.61 -10.08 -6.55
C LEU A 115 -0.80 -11.50 -5.97
N HIS A 116 -0.40 -11.73 -4.71
CA HIS A 116 -0.58 -13.02 -4.04
C HIS A 116 -2.06 -13.33 -3.75
N GLN A 117 -2.86 -12.34 -3.38
CA GLN A 117 -4.30 -12.51 -3.14
C GLN A 117 -5.07 -12.84 -4.42
N LEU A 118 -4.71 -12.22 -5.54
CA LEU A 118 -5.35 -12.46 -6.85
C LEU A 118 -4.86 -13.75 -7.52
N PHE A 119 -3.59 -14.11 -7.33
CA PHE A 119 -2.98 -15.29 -7.95
C PHE A 119 -2.19 -16.14 -6.94
N PRO A 120 -2.86 -16.84 -5.99
CA PRO A 120 -2.18 -17.57 -4.91
C PRO A 120 -1.24 -18.69 -5.36
N ALA A 121 -1.37 -19.17 -6.60
CA ALA A 121 -0.52 -20.20 -7.20
C ALA A 121 0.81 -19.65 -7.75
N TYR A 122 1.09 -18.34 -7.65
CA TYR A 122 2.33 -17.75 -8.14
C TYR A 122 3.50 -18.09 -7.23
N SER A 123 4.62 -18.50 -7.84
CA SER A 123 5.89 -18.71 -7.15
C SER A 123 6.52 -17.37 -6.72
N SER A 124 7.49 -17.42 -5.81
CA SER A 124 8.36 -16.25 -5.58
C SER A 124 9.16 -15.91 -6.85
N GLY A 125 9.36 -14.62 -7.13
CA GLY A 125 9.96 -14.16 -8.37
C GLY A 125 9.85 -12.65 -8.59
N THR A 126 10.35 -12.16 -9.72
CA THR A 126 10.27 -10.73 -10.09
C THR A 126 8.99 -10.43 -10.84
N TYR A 127 8.23 -9.43 -10.38
CA TYR A 127 6.95 -9.03 -10.96
C TYR A 127 6.89 -7.52 -11.19
N ASN A 128 6.03 -7.10 -12.12
CA ASN A 128 5.73 -5.69 -12.34
C ASN A 128 4.76 -5.20 -11.25
N LEU A 129 5.19 -4.20 -10.48
CA LEU A 129 4.37 -3.47 -9.52
C LEU A 129 4.09 -2.04 -9.99
N ASP A 130 2.95 -1.50 -9.56
CA ASP A 130 2.46 -0.17 -9.88
C ASP A 130 1.56 0.32 -8.74
N THR A 131 2.14 1.08 -7.82
CA THR A 131 1.57 1.39 -6.50
C THR A 131 0.32 2.28 -6.53
N ASP A 132 0.16 3.10 -7.57
CA ASP A 132 -0.94 4.03 -7.79
C ASP A 132 -1.76 3.70 -9.04
N GLY A 133 -1.24 2.88 -9.97
CA GLY A 133 -1.94 2.44 -11.16
C GLY A 133 -1.94 3.53 -12.23
N ALA A 134 -3.12 4.08 -12.53
CA ALA A 134 -3.23 5.26 -13.39
C ALA A 134 -2.82 6.53 -12.60
N GLY A 135 -1.51 6.67 -12.35
CA GLY A 135 -0.93 7.73 -11.52
C GLY A 135 0.41 8.28 -12.04
N PRO A 136 1.02 9.22 -11.30
CA PRO A 136 2.31 9.81 -11.68
C PRO A 136 3.52 8.88 -11.53
N ASN A 137 3.44 7.81 -10.73
CA ASN A 137 4.55 6.85 -10.66
C ASN A 137 4.40 5.81 -11.76
N ALA A 138 5.44 5.63 -12.57
CA ALA A 138 5.46 4.55 -13.56
C ALA A 138 5.48 3.18 -12.87
N PRO A 139 5.13 2.07 -13.55
CA PRO A 139 5.43 0.73 -13.06
C PRO A 139 6.93 0.47 -12.80
N PHE A 140 7.23 -0.57 -12.04
CA PHE A 140 8.59 -1.08 -11.76
C PHE A 140 8.61 -2.59 -11.59
N GLN A 141 9.79 -3.18 -11.66
CA GLN A 141 10.01 -4.56 -11.26
C GLN A 141 10.43 -4.63 -9.78
N ALA A 142 9.86 -5.57 -9.04
CA ALA A 142 10.27 -5.91 -7.67
C ALA A 142 10.22 -7.42 -7.47
N TYR A 143 11.08 -7.94 -6.59
CA TYR A 143 10.98 -9.34 -6.18
C TYR A 143 9.86 -9.52 -5.15
N CYS A 144 8.91 -10.38 -5.47
CA CYS A 144 7.87 -10.84 -4.57
C CYS A 144 8.25 -12.21 -4.00
N ASP A 145 8.29 -12.33 -2.68
CA ASP A 145 8.29 -13.61 -2.00
C ASP A 145 6.84 -14.05 -1.72
N MET A 146 6.40 -15.07 -2.46
CA MET A 146 5.08 -15.68 -2.35
C MET A 146 5.04 -16.85 -1.36
N THR A 147 6.17 -17.17 -0.72
CA THR A 147 6.34 -18.34 0.16
C THR A 147 6.65 -17.97 1.60
N PHE A 148 7.31 -16.83 1.84
CA PHE A 148 7.68 -16.38 3.17
C PHE A 148 6.44 -16.09 4.04
N THR A 149 6.45 -16.56 5.28
CA THR A 149 5.29 -16.52 6.19
C THR A 149 5.61 -15.74 7.47
N ASP A 150 4.60 -15.04 8.01
CA ASP A 150 4.65 -14.46 9.35
C ASP A 150 4.26 -15.43 10.48
N GLY A 151 4.15 -16.72 10.16
CA GLY A 151 3.68 -17.77 11.06
C GLY A 151 2.19 -18.08 10.86
N ASP A 152 1.39 -17.07 10.55
CA ASP A 152 -0.05 -17.20 10.28
C ASP A 152 -0.38 -17.27 8.78
N THR A 153 0.35 -16.51 7.95
CA THR A 153 0.00 -16.30 6.54
C THR A 153 1.24 -16.18 5.65
N ALA A 154 1.32 -17.05 4.66
CA ALA A 154 2.35 -17.02 3.63
C ALA A 154 2.12 -15.90 2.60
N GLY A 155 3.22 -15.50 1.95
CA GLY A 155 3.26 -14.78 0.69
C GLY A 155 2.90 -13.30 0.72
N GLY A 156 3.16 -12.66 -0.42
CA GLY A 156 2.86 -11.26 -0.65
C GLY A 156 3.92 -10.26 -0.19
N TRP A 157 5.14 -10.72 0.11
CA TRP A 157 6.23 -9.86 0.59
C TRP A 157 7.02 -9.25 -0.57
N THR A 158 7.25 -7.95 -0.53
CA THR A 158 8.05 -7.19 -1.51
C THR A 158 9.45 -6.97 -0.94
N LEU A 159 10.48 -7.51 -1.59
CA LEU A 159 11.88 -7.30 -1.16
C LEU A 159 12.35 -5.89 -1.54
N ILE A 160 12.74 -5.08 -0.53
CA ILE A 160 13.17 -3.69 -0.72
C ILE A 160 14.66 -3.46 -0.48
N ALA A 161 15.35 -4.36 0.23
CA ALA A 161 16.80 -4.33 0.40
C ALA A 161 17.34 -5.74 0.68
N ALA A 162 18.55 -6.02 0.19
CA ALA A 162 19.33 -7.21 0.50
C ALA A 162 20.79 -6.79 0.72
N TYR A 163 21.34 -7.15 1.86
CA TYR A 163 22.61 -6.63 2.35
C TYR A 163 23.52 -7.72 2.92
N ASN A 164 24.81 -7.56 2.63
CA ASN A 164 25.90 -8.27 3.24
C ASN A 164 27.01 -7.29 3.66
N ASP A 165 27.44 -7.39 4.91
CA ASP A 165 28.45 -6.54 5.54
C ASP A 165 29.85 -6.63 4.88
N ASN A 166 30.22 -7.77 4.28
CA ASN A 166 31.47 -7.88 3.51
C ASN A 166 31.47 -6.97 2.25
N GLN A 167 30.32 -6.45 1.83
CA GLN A 167 30.22 -5.48 0.72
C GLN A 167 30.46 -4.03 1.18
N GLY A 168 30.67 -3.80 2.48
CA GLY A 168 30.79 -2.48 3.08
C GLY A 168 29.45 -1.77 3.28
N ILE A 169 29.52 -0.63 3.98
CA ILE A 169 28.37 0.14 4.44
C ILE A 169 27.52 0.64 3.25
N PHE A 170 26.19 0.62 3.40
CA PHE A 170 25.27 1.34 2.50
C PHE A 170 25.47 2.85 2.59
N LEU A 171 25.59 3.50 1.45
CA LEU A 171 25.78 4.95 1.30
C LEU A 171 24.71 5.52 0.36
N HIS A 172 24.29 6.77 0.56
CA HIS A 172 23.39 7.49 -0.37
C HIS A 172 24.00 7.75 -1.75
N THR A 173 25.32 7.59 -1.86
CA THR A 173 26.07 7.62 -3.12
C THR A 173 26.14 6.26 -3.82
N ASP A 174 25.68 5.17 -3.19
CA ASP A 174 25.59 3.86 -3.85
C ASP A 174 24.56 3.90 -4.99
N THR A 175 24.83 3.10 -6.03
CA THR A 175 23.88 2.97 -7.15
C THR A 175 22.68 2.13 -6.72
N MET A 176 21.47 2.69 -6.86
CA MET A 176 20.22 2.01 -6.54
C MET A 176 19.99 0.82 -7.47
N ALA A 177 19.48 -0.30 -6.95
CA ALA A 177 19.24 -1.49 -7.74
C ALA A 177 17.98 -1.32 -8.61
N THR A 178 18.04 -1.74 -9.88
CA THR A 178 16.86 -1.80 -10.77
C THR A 178 15.79 -2.73 -10.22
N VAL A 179 16.23 -3.87 -9.66
CA VAL A 179 15.43 -4.84 -8.90
C VAL A 179 16.32 -5.36 -7.78
N VAL A 180 15.79 -5.46 -6.56
CA VAL A 180 16.48 -6.14 -5.46
C VAL A 180 16.22 -7.64 -5.57
N SER A 181 17.28 -8.44 -5.59
CA SER A 181 17.22 -9.90 -5.62
C SER A 181 17.54 -10.48 -4.25
N PRO A 182 16.89 -11.59 -3.83
CA PRO A 182 17.23 -12.28 -2.58
C PRO A 182 18.57 -13.01 -2.70
N GLY A 183 19.12 -13.42 -1.56
CA GLY A 183 20.30 -14.25 -1.46
C GLY A 183 21.46 -13.60 -0.69
N PRO A 184 22.55 -14.35 -0.49
CA PRO A 184 23.72 -13.88 0.23
C PRO A 184 24.58 -12.93 -0.63
N ASN A 185 25.51 -12.22 0.01
CA ASN A 185 26.52 -11.35 -0.62
C ASN A 185 25.94 -10.19 -1.47
N GLN A 186 24.74 -9.71 -1.14
CA GLN A 186 24.09 -8.60 -1.82
C GLN A 186 24.53 -7.23 -1.26
N LYS A 187 24.51 -6.18 -2.08
CA LYS A 187 24.50 -4.78 -1.64
C LYS A 187 23.49 -4.02 -2.48
N ALA A 188 22.22 -4.39 -2.34
CA ALA A 188 21.15 -3.96 -3.22
C ALA A 188 19.99 -3.36 -2.41
N PHE A 189 19.46 -2.25 -2.91
CA PHE A 189 18.34 -1.54 -2.29
C PHE A 189 17.47 -0.89 -3.37
N MET A 190 16.18 -0.84 -3.13
CA MET A 190 15.16 -0.33 -4.05
C MET A 190 15.20 1.21 -4.08
N ALA A 191 14.98 1.85 -5.23
CA ALA A 191 14.96 3.32 -5.26
C ALA A 191 13.88 3.94 -4.34
N TYR A 192 14.20 5.05 -3.67
CA TYR A 192 13.31 5.69 -2.69
C TYR A 192 11.91 5.98 -3.26
N SER A 193 11.83 6.44 -4.50
CA SER A 193 10.56 6.71 -5.21
C SER A 193 9.67 5.47 -5.43
N ARG A 194 10.21 4.26 -5.29
CA ARG A 194 9.48 2.99 -5.34
C ARG A 194 9.15 2.47 -3.94
N MET A 195 10.09 2.64 -3.01
CA MET A 195 9.97 2.19 -1.62
C MET A 195 8.98 3.05 -0.81
N GLU A 196 9.01 4.37 -0.94
CA GLU A 196 8.13 5.28 -0.19
C GLU A 196 6.62 4.99 -0.36
N PRO A 197 6.07 4.83 -1.59
CA PRO A 197 4.65 4.49 -1.74
C PRO A 197 4.31 3.09 -1.22
N LEU A 198 5.21 2.11 -1.35
CA LEU A 198 5.05 0.78 -0.73
C LEU A 198 4.98 0.89 0.81
N SER A 199 5.90 1.64 1.43
CA SER A 199 5.91 1.87 2.89
C SER A 199 4.66 2.60 3.40
N LYS A 200 4.10 3.53 2.61
CA LYS A 200 2.86 4.24 2.94
C LYS A 200 1.60 3.35 2.89
N GLY A 201 1.59 2.35 2.00
CA GLY A 201 0.49 1.40 1.86
C GLY A 201 0.65 0.09 2.65
N GLY A 202 1.87 -0.20 3.11
CA GLY A 202 2.23 -1.44 3.79
C GLY A 202 1.61 -1.60 5.18
N GLN A 203 1.41 -2.84 5.58
CA GLN A 203 0.91 -3.26 6.89
C GLN A 203 2.01 -3.89 7.75
N GLN A 204 2.99 -4.55 7.13
CA GLN A 204 4.06 -5.27 7.81
C GLN A 204 5.44 -5.01 7.19
N ILE A 205 6.48 -4.94 8.03
CA ILE A 205 7.89 -5.01 7.63
C ILE A 205 8.50 -6.30 8.20
N ALA A 206 9.40 -6.90 7.43
CA ALA A 206 10.20 -8.05 7.84
C ALA A 206 11.69 -7.77 7.68
N PHE A 207 12.48 -8.22 8.64
CA PHE A 207 13.93 -8.42 8.52
C PHE A 207 14.19 -9.92 8.63
N ARG A 208 14.81 -10.55 7.63
CA ARG A 208 15.18 -11.96 7.70
C ARG A 208 16.64 -12.16 7.35
N GLN A 209 17.26 -13.21 7.88
CA GLN A 209 18.52 -13.69 7.33
C GLN A 209 18.29 -14.15 5.88
N SER A 210 19.20 -13.81 4.95
CA SER A 210 18.99 -14.08 3.51
C SER A 210 18.68 -15.56 3.24
N GLY A 211 17.59 -15.83 2.52
CA GLY A 211 17.09 -17.18 2.24
C GLY A 211 16.56 -17.98 3.45
N SER A 212 16.51 -17.41 4.66
CA SER A 212 16.01 -18.09 5.86
C SER A 212 14.51 -17.96 6.03
N THR A 213 13.83 -19.08 6.28
CA THR A 213 12.40 -19.14 6.63
C THR A 213 12.14 -19.20 8.13
N THR A 214 13.19 -19.21 8.96
CA THR A 214 13.09 -19.42 10.43
C THR A 214 13.81 -18.36 11.27
N HIS A 215 14.69 -17.56 10.65
CA HIS A 215 15.46 -16.52 11.33
C HIS A 215 15.02 -15.14 10.80
N TYR A 216 13.98 -14.58 11.42
CA TYR A 216 13.39 -13.31 11.02
C TYR A 216 12.80 -12.51 12.19
N LEU A 217 12.45 -11.26 11.91
CA LEU A 217 11.72 -10.31 12.76
C LEU A 217 10.62 -9.69 11.92
N ILE A 218 9.37 -9.64 12.40
CA ILE A 218 8.21 -9.08 11.68
C ILE A 218 7.41 -8.13 12.59
N SER A 219 6.84 -7.06 12.03
CA SER A 219 5.95 -6.14 12.75
C SER A 219 4.53 -6.68 12.93
N ARG A 220 3.84 -6.23 13.99
CA ARG A 220 2.46 -6.68 14.26
C ARG A 220 1.49 -6.29 13.14
N ARG A 221 0.72 -7.28 12.67
CA ARG A 221 -0.47 -7.06 11.83
C ARG A 221 -1.49 -6.17 12.55
N GLY A 222 -2.15 -5.30 11.79
CA GLY A 222 -3.27 -4.48 12.29
C GLY A 222 -2.87 -3.25 13.09
N THR A 223 -1.57 -2.93 13.20
CA THR A 223 -1.12 -1.65 13.71
C THR A 223 -1.17 -0.56 12.61
N PRO A 224 -1.54 0.69 12.92
CA PRO A 224 -1.46 1.78 11.94
C PRO A 224 0.00 2.02 11.50
N GLN A 225 0.22 2.25 10.20
CA GLN A 225 1.53 2.51 9.58
C GLN A 225 2.68 1.68 10.17
N VAL A 226 2.68 0.37 9.90
CA VAL A 226 3.81 -0.56 10.15
C VAL A 226 4.45 -0.37 11.54
N ALA A 227 3.69 -0.42 12.63
CA ALA A 227 4.22 -0.08 13.95
C ALA A 227 4.66 -1.30 14.77
N LEU A 228 5.84 -1.18 15.40
CA LEU A 228 6.42 -2.04 16.43
C LEU A 228 6.60 -3.53 16.06
N LEU A 229 7.88 -3.95 15.94
CA LEU A 229 8.28 -5.37 15.99
C LEU A 229 7.89 -5.95 17.36
N SER A 230 7.37 -7.19 17.39
CA SER A 230 6.93 -7.82 18.64
C SER A 230 7.21 -9.31 18.69
N TYR A 231 7.43 -9.81 19.91
CA TYR A 231 7.65 -11.23 20.19
C TYR A 231 6.34 -12.04 20.22
N ALA A 232 6.34 -13.23 19.61
CA ALA A 232 5.25 -14.21 19.68
C ALA A 232 5.68 -15.69 19.84
N GLY A 233 6.98 -16.01 19.97
CA GLY A 233 7.45 -17.38 20.16
C GLY A 233 8.62 -17.76 19.26
N VAL A 234 8.91 -19.07 19.16
CA VAL A 234 10.07 -19.62 18.45
C VAL A 234 10.06 -19.17 16.98
N GLY A 235 11.01 -18.31 16.62
CA GLY A 235 11.01 -17.52 15.38
C GLY A 235 10.93 -15.99 15.57
N SER A 236 11.08 -15.46 16.80
CA SER A 236 11.11 -14.01 17.12
C SER A 236 11.88 -13.78 18.45
N ALA A 237 12.28 -12.58 18.90
CA ALA A 237 12.22 -11.20 18.38
C ALA A 237 13.26 -10.31 19.11
N VAL A 238 13.41 -9.03 18.70
CA VAL A 238 14.06 -7.97 19.51
C VAL A 238 13.16 -6.73 19.63
N ASN A 239 13.15 -6.11 20.81
CA ASN A 239 12.39 -4.91 21.18
C ASN A 239 13.01 -3.61 20.61
N ILE A 240 12.19 -2.67 20.12
CA ILE A 240 12.65 -1.31 19.72
C ILE A 240 11.95 -0.21 20.58
N PHE A 241 11.82 -0.50 21.89
CA PHE A 241 11.48 0.39 23.02
C PHE A 241 9.99 0.77 23.23
N PRO A 242 9.56 1.01 24.50
CA PRO A 242 10.01 2.13 25.33
C PRO A 242 10.81 1.75 26.60
N GLY A 243 11.77 2.60 26.99
CA GLY A 243 12.57 2.47 28.22
C GLY A 243 13.99 1.91 28.02
N MET A 244 14.93 2.75 27.55
CA MET A 244 16.32 2.36 27.27
C MET A 244 17.18 2.21 28.53
N ASN A 245 17.06 1.07 29.20
CA ASN A 245 18.04 0.58 30.18
C ASN A 245 18.24 -0.93 30.00
N VAL A 246 19.50 -1.39 30.07
CA VAL A 246 20.03 -2.76 29.96
C VAL A 246 19.84 -3.57 28.66
N ALA A 247 20.98 -4.00 28.11
CA ALA A 247 21.13 -4.88 26.95
C ALA A 247 20.77 -6.37 27.21
N SER A 248 20.16 -6.71 28.34
CA SER A 248 20.01 -8.08 28.85
C SER A 248 18.79 -8.86 28.30
N LYS A 249 18.11 -8.33 27.28
CA LYS A 249 16.91 -8.95 26.66
C LYS A 249 16.91 -8.92 25.13
N VAL A 250 18.06 -8.68 24.51
CA VAL A 250 18.29 -9.04 23.10
C VAL A 250 18.58 -10.53 23.08
N ASP A 251 17.96 -11.29 22.17
CA ASP A 251 18.22 -12.73 22.03
C ASP A 251 19.71 -12.96 21.70
N LEU A 252 20.32 -13.99 22.28
CA LEU A 252 21.77 -14.25 22.19
C LEU A 252 22.24 -14.55 20.76
N ALA A 253 21.33 -15.00 19.88
CA ALA A 253 21.58 -15.12 18.44
C ALA A 253 21.85 -13.76 17.74
N TRP A 254 21.43 -12.66 18.38
CA TRP A 254 21.54 -11.27 17.89
C TRP A 254 22.58 -10.46 18.69
N ILE A 255 23.51 -11.10 19.40
CA ILE A 255 24.61 -10.43 20.13
C ILE A 255 25.94 -11.11 19.75
N ARG A 256 27.03 -10.34 19.64
CA ARG A 256 28.37 -10.95 19.58
C ARG A 256 28.69 -11.66 20.90
N GLY A 257 29.34 -12.82 20.84
CA GLY A 257 29.76 -13.62 22.01
C GLY A 257 30.70 -12.95 23.02
N SER A 258 30.97 -11.64 22.88
CA SER A 258 31.70 -10.77 23.80
C SER A 258 30.80 -9.75 24.53
N GLY A 259 29.47 -9.83 24.40
CA GLY A 259 28.54 -8.90 25.05
C GLY A 259 28.42 -7.53 24.38
N VAL A 260 29.07 -7.34 23.22
CA VAL A 260 28.90 -6.15 22.39
C VAL A 260 27.63 -6.32 21.56
N ALA A 261 26.65 -5.43 21.77
CA ALA A 261 25.46 -5.37 20.95
C ALA A 261 25.84 -5.27 19.46
N THR A 262 25.14 -6.01 18.61
CA THR A 262 25.19 -5.74 17.17
C THR A 262 24.73 -4.32 16.91
N SER A 263 25.34 -3.64 15.92
CA SER A 263 25.06 -2.25 15.55
C SER A 263 23.59 -1.89 15.74
N GLN A 264 23.31 -0.90 16.59
CA GLN A 264 21.95 -0.54 16.96
C GLN A 264 21.14 -0.18 15.71
N VAL A 265 20.00 -0.84 15.53
CA VAL A 265 18.99 -0.41 14.56
C VAL A 265 18.28 0.80 15.17
N THR A 266 18.88 1.97 14.98
CA THR A 266 18.45 3.22 15.58
C THR A 266 17.25 3.80 14.83
N ALA A 267 16.03 3.48 15.28
CA ALA A 267 14.83 4.15 14.82
C ALA A 267 14.67 5.54 15.48
N THR A 268 14.29 6.56 14.72
CA THR A 268 13.97 7.90 15.23
C THR A 268 12.74 8.47 14.50
N CYS A 269 11.81 9.08 15.24
CA CYS A 269 10.65 9.77 14.65
C CYS A 269 10.94 11.26 14.34
N VAL A 270 12.20 11.68 14.45
CA VAL A 270 12.66 13.08 14.34
C VAL A 270 13.37 13.30 13.00
N PRO A 271 13.01 14.32 12.20
CA PRO A 271 13.71 14.64 10.97
C PRO A 271 15.17 15.05 11.22
N GLY A 272 16.11 14.61 10.36
CA GLY A 272 17.49 15.10 10.34
C GLY A 272 18.60 14.09 10.67
N GLY A 273 18.37 12.79 10.45
CA GLY A 273 19.40 11.74 10.58
C GLY A 273 20.35 11.70 9.38
N GLU A 274 20.07 10.81 8.42
CA GLU A 274 20.89 10.58 7.22
C GLU A 274 20.00 10.31 5.98
N PRO A 275 20.52 10.47 4.74
CA PRO A 275 19.80 10.19 3.49
C PRO A 275 19.55 8.69 3.21
N TYR A 276 18.55 8.39 2.38
CA TYR A 276 18.31 7.03 1.86
C TYR A 276 19.50 6.56 0.99
N PRO A 277 19.98 5.30 1.08
CA PRO A 277 19.50 4.15 1.86
C PRO A 277 20.18 3.93 3.21
N GLU A 278 20.95 4.91 3.69
CA GLU A 278 21.58 4.91 5.04
C GLU A 278 20.53 4.98 6.18
N VAL A 279 19.26 4.99 5.78
CA VAL A 279 18.02 5.04 6.55
C VAL A 279 16.96 4.32 5.71
N VAL A 280 16.28 3.30 6.23
CA VAL A 280 15.14 2.65 5.56
C VAL A 280 13.82 3.25 6.09
N PHE A 281 13.30 4.27 5.40
CA PHE A 281 12.15 5.05 5.87
C PHE A 281 10.83 4.25 5.92
N GLN A 282 10.17 4.31 7.08
CA GLN A 282 8.86 3.71 7.40
C GLN A 282 8.01 4.74 8.16
N THR A 283 6.89 5.17 7.60
CA THR A 283 6.18 6.38 8.06
C THR A 283 5.69 6.33 9.52
N CYS A 284 6.05 7.31 10.34
CA CYS A 284 5.69 7.44 11.76
C CYS A 284 4.42 8.27 12.01
N GLY A 285 3.44 8.27 11.09
CA GLY A 285 2.20 9.07 11.18
C GLY A 285 2.37 10.58 10.97
N ASN A 286 3.61 11.08 10.99
CA ASN A 286 3.97 12.51 10.91
C ASN A 286 4.85 12.86 9.68
N GLY A 287 5.09 11.90 8.78
CA GLY A 287 5.94 12.07 7.59
C GLY A 287 7.45 11.80 7.78
N SER A 288 7.88 11.30 8.96
CA SER A 288 9.26 10.81 9.19
C SER A 288 9.32 9.28 9.22
N GLY A 289 10.52 8.68 9.08
CA GLY A 289 10.70 7.23 8.85
C GLY A 289 11.13 6.41 10.08
N PHE A 290 11.13 5.08 9.99
CA PHE A 290 12.14 4.21 10.63
C PHE A 290 13.53 4.54 10.07
N HIS A 291 14.56 4.24 10.86
CA HIS A 291 15.94 4.49 10.48
C HIS A 291 16.78 3.22 10.73
N PHE A 292 17.63 2.89 9.76
CA PHE A 292 18.64 1.84 9.83
C PHE A 292 19.99 2.49 9.52
N THR A 293 20.60 3.12 10.52
CA THR A 293 21.87 3.85 10.34
C THR A 293 23.08 2.97 10.64
N PRO A 294 23.87 2.53 9.64
CA PRO A 294 25.16 1.87 9.85
C PRO A 294 26.27 2.88 10.24
N HIS A 295 25.99 3.83 11.13
CA HIS A 295 26.81 5.03 11.36
C HIS A 295 28.12 4.74 12.13
N THR A 296 28.22 3.62 12.83
CA THR A 296 29.52 3.11 13.32
C THR A 296 29.67 1.67 12.85
N GLY A 297 30.77 1.42 12.14
CA GLY A 297 30.95 0.17 11.40
C GLY A 297 30.83 -1.09 12.27
N ILE A 298 30.54 -2.20 11.61
CA ILE A 298 30.40 -3.54 12.19
C ILE A 298 29.03 -3.79 12.86
N ALA A 299 27.99 -3.90 12.01
CA ALA A 299 27.00 -4.94 12.23
C ALA A 299 27.75 -6.29 12.14
N ASN A 300 27.70 -7.15 13.18
CA ASN A 300 28.33 -8.48 13.14
C ASN A 300 27.33 -9.55 13.60
N TRP A 301 26.94 -10.44 12.68
CA TRP A 301 26.04 -11.56 12.96
C TRP A 301 26.84 -12.71 13.54
N ASN A 302 26.42 -13.25 14.68
CA ASN A 302 27.23 -14.21 15.42
C ASN A 302 26.81 -15.66 15.16
N ASN A 303 26.90 -16.10 13.91
CA ASN A 303 27.02 -17.54 13.61
C ASN A 303 28.50 -17.94 13.66
N SER A 304 28.80 -19.12 14.19
CA SER A 304 30.15 -19.59 14.55
C SER A 304 31.03 -20.04 13.38
N VAL A 305 30.81 -19.45 12.19
CA VAL A 305 31.61 -19.59 10.98
C VAL A 305 31.78 -18.21 10.37
N ALA A 306 32.97 -17.93 9.82
CA ALA A 306 33.36 -16.61 9.31
C ALA A 306 32.66 -16.27 7.98
N SER A 307 31.34 -16.09 8.04
CA SER A 307 30.48 -15.60 6.98
C SER A 307 29.72 -14.39 7.53
N GLY A 308 29.83 -13.25 6.85
CA GLY A 308 29.29 -11.99 7.31
C GLY A 308 27.75 -11.97 7.48
N ILE A 309 27.23 -10.88 8.08
CA ILE A 309 25.78 -10.61 8.11
C ILE A 309 25.22 -10.79 6.70
N ASN A 310 24.12 -11.51 6.57
CA ASN A 310 23.33 -11.56 5.35
C ASN A 310 21.87 -11.33 5.75
N PHE A 311 21.31 -10.16 5.43
CA PHE A 311 19.90 -9.86 5.71
C PHE A 311 19.14 -9.32 4.50
N GLU A 312 17.84 -9.54 4.53
CA GLU A 312 16.85 -9.06 3.57
C GLU A 312 15.76 -8.30 4.32
N VAL A 313 15.32 -7.18 3.74
CA VAL A 313 14.23 -6.33 4.26
C VAL A 313 13.05 -6.40 3.31
N LEU A 314 11.88 -6.77 3.81
CA LEU A 314 10.66 -6.94 3.01
C LEU A 314 9.50 -6.13 3.56
N LEU A 315 8.63 -5.63 2.68
CA LEU A 315 7.36 -4.94 3.00
C LEU A 315 6.16 -5.75 2.51
N ARG A 316 5.04 -5.70 3.23
CA ARG A 316 3.79 -6.38 2.88
C ARG A 316 2.57 -5.55 3.26
#